data_AF-V5GT46-F1
#
_entry.id   AF-V5GT46-F1
#
_cell.length_a   1.000
_cell.length_b   1.000
_cell.length_c   1.000
_cell.angle_alpha   90.00
_cell.angle_beta   90.00
_cell.angle_gamma   90.00
#
_symmetry.space_group_name_H-M   'P 1'
#
loop_
_entity.id
_entity.type
_entity.pdbx_description
1 polymer ?
#
loop_
_entity_poly.entity_id
_entity_poly.type
_entity_poly.pdbx_seq_one_letter_code
_entity_poly.pdbx_strand_id
1 'polypeptide(L)'
;FIQKAMQPANVCDVLDYAITHGCLTKFDSVIDRLVEENAGQVLESSAFVSASSDIVMRILKHPRLCINEYDVIKSIYAWAIAQCAQGTDESYTAALRDIMRPFLPELRFLTLTSVEFVEGPLSWHILTESEALAVLSNIVKPGSKKLPENICASVVERTASARTW
;
A
#
# COMPACT_ATOMS: atom_id res chain seq x y z
N PHE A 1 -11.89 21.94 -16.77
CA PHE A 1 -12.28 20.73 -17.51
C PHE A 1 -11.72 19.47 -16.84
N ILE A 2 -10.40 19.41 -16.59
CA ILE A 2 -9.72 18.25 -15.96
C ILE A 2 -10.34 17.82 -14.63
N GLN A 3 -10.57 18.74 -13.68
CA GLN A 3 -11.20 18.40 -12.38
C GLN A 3 -12.56 17.68 -12.50
N LYS A 4 -13.35 17.97 -13.53
CA LYS A 4 -14.67 17.33 -13.76
C LYS A 4 -14.53 15.95 -14.40
N ALA A 5 -13.38 15.64 -15.00
CA ALA A 5 -13.08 14.36 -15.63
C ALA A 5 -12.23 13.44 -14.74
N MET A 6 -11.82 13.90 -13.55
CA MET A 6 -11.11 13.07 -12.58
C MET A 6 -12.02 11.96 -12.08
N GLN A 7 -11.51 10.74 -12.10
CA GLN A 7 -12.17 9.53 -11.66
C GLN A 7 -11.18 8.75 -10.77
N PRO A 8 -11.66 7.87 -9.88
CA PRO A 8 -10.77 7.04 -9.06
C PRO A 8 -9.70 6.32 -9.89
N ALA A 9 -10.08 5.81 -11.07
CA ALA A 9 -9.21 5.05 -11.96
C ALA A 9 -8.05 5.84 -12.61
N ASN A 10 -8.08 7.18 -12.60
CA ASN A 10 -7.04 8.02 -13.20
C ASN A 10 -6.34 8.96 -12.20
N VAL A 11 -6.55 8.75 -10.89
CA VAL A 11 -5.95 9.58 -9.83
C VAL A 11 -4.42 9.60 -9.95
N CYS A 12 -3.79 8.45 -10.21
CA CYS A 12 -2.34 8.35 -10.35
C CYS A 12 -1.80 9.10 -11.57
N ASP A 13 -2.49 9.04 -12.72
CA ASP A 13 -2.11 9.80 -13.91
C ASP A 13 -2.22 11.32 -13.68
N VAL A 14 -3.26 11.74 -12.96
CA VAL A 14 -3.45 13.16 -12.61
C VAL A 14 -2.38 13.63 -11.62
N LEU A 15 -2.01 12.78 -10.65
CA LEU A 15 -0.90 13.06 -9.73
C LEU A 15 0.41 13.23 -10.50
N ASP A 16 0.72 12.31 -11.40
CA ASP A 16 1.92 12.37 -12.24
C ASP A 16 1.97 13.65 -13.08
N TYR A 17 0.86 13.95 -13.78
CA TYR A 17 0.70 15.19 -14.53
C TYR A 17 0.91 16.42 -13.64
N ALA A 18 0.28 16.46 -12.48
CA ALA A 18 0.29 17.64 -11.62
C ALA A 18 1.64 17.88 -10.95
N ILE A 19 2.36 16.81 -10.60
CA ILE A 19 3.74 16.88 -10.10
C ILE A 19 4.66 17.39 -11.21
N THR A 20 4.58 16.78 -12.41
CA THR A 20 5.39 17.16 -13.58
C THR A 20 5.23 18.64 -13.95
N HIS A 21 4.02 19.19 -13.80
CA HIS A 21 3.71 20.57 -14.17
C HIS A 21 3.67 21.54 -12.97
N GLY A 22 4.06 21.10 -11.76
CA GLY A 22 4.11 21.95 -10.56
C GLY A 22 2.76 22.55 -10.16
N CYS A 23 1.65 21.85 -10.42
CA CYS A 23 0.29 22.36 -10.23
C CYS A 23 -0.60 21.49 -9.33
N LEU A 24 0.04 20.66 -8.50
CA LEU A 24 -0.58 19.72 -7.57
C LEU A 24 -1.69 20.33 -6.70
N THR A 25 -1.46 21.53 -6.18
CA THR A 25 -2.41 22.27 -5.34
C THR A 25 -3.76 22.55 -6.02
N LYS A 26 -3.83 22.49 -7.36
CA LYS A 26 -5.08 22.66 -8.10
C LYS A 26 -5.98 21.43 -8.00
N PHE A 27 -5.46 20.27 -7.62
CA PHE A 27 -6.19 19.01 -7.63
C PHE A 27 -6.29 18.36 -6.26
N ASP A 28 -5.50 18.80 -5.27
CA ASP A 28 -5.44 18.21 -3.92
C ASP A 28 -6.82 17.91 -3.33
N SER A 29 -7.75 18.88 -3.32
CA SER A 29 -9.09 18.65 -2.74
C SER A 29 -9.90 17.56 -3.45
N VAL A 30 -9.72 17.40 -4.77
CA VAL A 30 -10.42 16.38 -5.56
C VAL A 30 -9.74 15.03 -5.39
N ILE A 31 -8.41 15.00 -5.36
CA ILE A 31 -7.60 13.80 -5.11
C ILE A 31 -7.92 13.26 -3.72
N ASP A 32 -7.88 14.10 -2.70
CA ASP A 32 -8.16 13.73 -1.31
C ASP A 32 -9.53 13.07 -1.20
N ARG A 33 -10.55 13.69 -1.81
CA ARG A 33 -11.92 13.15 -1.84
C ARG A 33 -11.99 11.80 -2.56
N LEU A 34 -11.33 11.68 -3.73
CA LEU A 34 -11.35 10.43 -4.50
C LEU A 34 -10.64 9.29 -3.76
N VAL A 35 -9.51 9.56 -3.12
CA VAL A 35 -8.77 8.56 -2.32
C VAL A 35 -9.55 8.18 -1.06
N GLU A 36 -10.23 9.13 -0.41
CA GLU A 36 -11.07 8.88 0.77
C GLU A 36 -12.32 8.05 0.43
N GLU A 37 -13.05 8.43 -0.62
CA GLU A 37 -14.34 7.81 -0.96
C GLU A 37 -14.22 6.54 -1.81
N ASN A 38 -13.09 6.37 -2.54
CA ASN A 38 -12.94 5.33 -3.56
C ASN A 38 -11.58 4.64 -3.51
N ALA A 39 -10.97 4.52 -2.32
CA ALA A 39 -9.65 3.91 -2.09
C ALA A 39 -9.44 2.61 -2.88
N GLY A 40 -10.40 1.68 -2.84
CA GLY A 40 -10.31 0.40 -3.56
C GLY A 40 -10.18 0.58 -5.07
N GLN A 41 -11.05 1.40 -5.68
CA GLN A 41 -11.00 1.69 -7.12
C GLN A 41 -9.70 2.38 -7.54
N VAL A 42 -9.12 3.22 -6.67
CA VAL A 42 -7.82 3.85 -6.92
C VAL A 42 -6.72 2.78 -6.92
N LEU A 43 -6.66 1.95 -5.89
CA LEU A 43 -5.63 0.93 -5.67
C LEU A 43 -5.71 -0.26 -6.66
N GLU A 44 -6.88 -0.52 -7.24
CA GLU A 44 -7.09 -1.55 -8.27
C GLU A 44 -6.89 -1.02 -9.70
N SER A 45 -6.68 0.29 -9.86
CA SER A 45 -6.61 0.90 -11.18
C SER A 45 -5.31 0.53 -11.91
N SER A 46 -5.39 0.43 -13.25
CA SER A 46 -4.19 0.26 -14.08
C SER A 46 -3.19 1.40 -13.91
N ALA A 47 -3.70 2.63 -13.68
CA ALA A 47 -2.88 3.81 -13.43
C ALA A 47 -2.05 3.66 -12.15
N PHE A 48 -2.59 3.00 -11.12
CA PHE A 48 -1.85 2.68 -9.90
C PHE A 48 -0.75 1.65 -10.16
N VAL A 49 -1.05 0.58 -10.90
CA VAL A 49 -0.07 -0.48 -11.23
C VAL A 49 1.10 0.08 -12.04
N SER A 50 0.87 1.05 -12.93
CA SER A 50 1.91 1.72 -13.72
C SER A 50 2.57 2.91 -13.04
N ALA A 51 2.11 3.31 -11.83
CA ALA A 51 2.60 4.50 -11.16
C ALA A 51 4.05 4.35 -10.67
N SER A 52 4.73 5.48 -10.52
CA SER A 52 6.04 5.52 -9.87
C SER A 52 5.94 5.20 -8.37
N SER A 53 7.05 4.74 -7.77
CA SER A 53 7.12 4.45 -6.34
C SER A 53 6.71 5.64 -5.46
N ASP A 54 7.02 6.86 -5.89
CA ASP A 54 6.70 8.09 -5.16
C ASP A 54 5.19 8.36 -5.11
N ILE A 55 4.49 8.10 -6.23
CA ILE A 55 3.03 8.23 -6.30
C ILE A 55 2.37 7.16 -5.43
N VAL A 56 2.82 5.90 -5.53
CA VAL A 56 2.31 4.81 -4.69
C VAL A 56 2.49 5.11 -3.21
N MET A 57 3.68 5.56 -2.82
CA MET A 57 3.98 5.96 -1.44
C MET A 57 3.09 7.12 -0.98
N ARG A 58 2.84 8.10 -1.85
CA ARG A 58 1.94 9.23 -1.55
C ARG A 58 0.51 8.75 -1.28
N ILE A 59 -0.01 7.81 -2.05
CA ILE A 59 -1.33 7.22 -1.83
C ILE A 59 -1.38 6.47 -0.50
N LEU A 60 -0.38 5.64 -0.18
CA LEU A 60 -0.33 4.89 1.08
C LEU A 60 -0.30 5.77 2.34
N LYS A 61 0.43 6.88 2.24
CA LYS A 61 0.56 7.89 3.31
C LYS A 61 -0.64 8.83 3.39
N HIS A 62 -1.62 8.70 2.50
CA HIS A 62 -2.80 9.55 2.54
C HIS A 62 -3.56 9.31 3.86
N PRO A 63 -3.76 10.37 4.69
CA PRO A 63 -4.24 10.22 6.06
C PRO A 63 -5.68 9.67 6.14
N ARG A 64 -6.44 9.77 5.06
CA ARG A 64 -7.83 9.30 4.95
C ARG A 64 -7.99 8.11 4.02
N LEU A 65 -6.91 7.40 3.72
CA LEU A 65 -7.00 6.14 2.99
C LEU A 65 -7.77 5.14 3.87
N CYS A 66 -9.05 4.89 3.52
CA CYS A 66 -9.98 4.08 4.29
C CYS A 66 -10.35 2.82 3.50
N ILE A 67 -9.68 1.70 3.79
CA ILE A 67 -9.88 0.41 3.13
C ILE A 67 -9.31 -0.71 4.03
N ASN A 68 -9.76 -1.95 3.83
CA ASN A 68 -9.18 -3.11 4.49
C ASN A 68 -7.66 -3.20 4.18
N GLU A 69 -6.85 -3.41 5.21
CA GLU A 69 -5.38 -3.43 5.07
C GLU A 69 -4.89 -4.57 4.17
N TYR A 70 -5.57 -5.72 4.16
CA TYR A 70 -5.25 -6.83 3.27
C TYR A 70 -5.30 -6.39 1.80
N ASP A 71 -6.32 -5.62 1.42
CA ASP A 71 -6.47 -5.12 0.05
C ASP A 71 -5.36 -4.11 -0.29
N VAL A 72 -4.95 -3.26 0.67
CA VAL A 72 -3.80 -2.37 0.50
C VAL A 72 -2.53 -3.17 0.19
N ILE A 73 -2.22 -4.16 1.03
CA ILE A 73 -0.99 -4.95 0.87
C ILE A 73 -1.04 -5.73 -0.45
N LYS A 74 -2.19 -6.29 -0.81
CA LYS A 74 -2.40 -6.99 -2.07
C LYS A 74 -2.18 -6.10 -3.28
N SER A 75 -2.71 -4.86 -3.27
CA SER A 75 -2.49 -3.90 -4.35
C SER A 75 -1.03 -3.48 -4.48
N ILE A 76 -0.32 -3.30 -3.37
CA ILE A 76 1.13 -2.99 -3.39
C ILE A 76 1.95 -4.16 -3.90
N TYR A 77 1.58 -5.38 -3.50
CA TYR A 77 2.18 -6.59 -4.04
C TYR A 77 1.96 -6.70 -5.57
N ALA A 78 0.75 -6.44 -6.06
CA ALA A 78 0.46 -6.44 -7.49
C ALA A 78 1.26 -5.37 -8.25
N TRP A 79 1.39 -4.17 -7.70
CA TRP A 79 2.27 -3.13 -8.23
C TRP A 79 3.73 -3.60 -8.28
N ALA A 80 4.24 -4.18 -7.19
CA ALA A 80 5.63 -4.62 -7.11
C ALA A 80 5.94 -5.74 -8.11
N ILE A 81 5.02 -6.69 -8.31
CA ILE A 81 5.12 -7.72 -9.36
C ILE A 81 5.26 -7.07 -10.74
N ALA A 82 4.46 -6.04 -11.02
CA ALA A 82 4.50 -5.35 -12.31
C ALA A 82 5.82 -4.57 -12.54
N GLN A 83 6.51 -4.17 -11.46
CA GLN A 83 7.82 -3.52 -11.52
C GLN A 83 8.99 -4.52 -11.65
N CYS A 84 8.80 -5.78 -11.28
CA CYS A 84 9.83 -6.81 -11.45
C CYS A 84 10.04 -7.16 -12.93
N ALA A 85 11.28 -7.02 -13.41
CA ALA A 85 11.67 -7.59 -14.70
C ALA A 85 11.66 -9.13 -14.63
N GLN A 86 11.14 -9.80 -15.67
CA GLN A 86 11.09 -11.26 -15.68
C GLN A 86 12.51 -11.86 -15.66
N GLY A 87 12.84 -12.57 -14.58
CA GLY A 87 14.11 -13.28 -14.37
C GLY A 87 13.88 -14.67 -13.76
N THR A 88 14.95 -15.37 -13.38
CA THR A 88 14.86 -16.66 -12.66
C THR A 88 14.25 -16.49 -11.27
N ASP A 89 13.70 -17.56 -10.71
CA ASP A 89 12.83 -17.54 -9.52
C ASP A 89 13.50 -17.00 -8.24
N GLU A 90 14.76 -17.37 -7.99
CA GLU A 90 15.53 -16.86 -6.84
C GLU A 90 15.88 -15.37 -6.96
N SER A 91 16.24 -14.93 -8.17
CA SER A 91 16.52 -13.52 -8.46
C SER A 91 15.25 -12.68 -8.36
N TYR A 92 14.12 -13.23 -8.83
CA TYR A 92 12.81 -12.61 -8.77
C TYR A 92 12.36 -12.35 -7.33
N THR A 93 12.47 -13.35 -6.46
CA THR A 93 12.04 -13.24 -5.05
C THR A 93 12.90 -12.23 -4.26
N ALA A 94 14.19 -12.13 -4.57
CA ALA A 94 15.06 -11.11 -3.98
C ALA A 94 14.70 -9.70 -4.48
N ALA A 95 14.55 -9.54 -5.80
CA ALA A 95 14.16 -8.26 -6.41
C ALA A 95 12.81 -7.75 -5.90
N LEU A 96 11.83 -8.65 -5.76
CA LEU A 96 10.52 -8.33 -5.22
C LEU A 96 10.60 -7.82 -3.77
N ARG A 97 11.39 -8.49 -2.92
CA ARG A 97 11.63 -8.03 -1.53
C ARG A 97 12.27 -6.64 -1.50
N ASP A 98 13.23 -6.38 -2.38
CA ASP A 98 13.89 -5.08 -2.48
C ASP A 98 12.91 -3.97 -2.92
N ILE A 99 12.05 -4.26 -3.90
CA ILE A 99 11.00 -3.33 -4.37
C ILE A 99 9.97 -3.05 -3.27
N MET A 100 9.58 -4.08 -2.51
CA MET A 100 8.61 -3.95 -1.40
C MET A 100 9.19 -3.23 -0.18
N ARG A 101 10.51 -3.32 0.04
CA ARG A 101 11.20 -2.86 1.25
C ARG A 101 10.82 -1.43 1.70
N PRO A 102 10.75 -0.42 0.82
CA PRO A 102 10.45 0.95 1.21
C PRO A 102 9.02 1.13 1.72
N PHE A 103 8.10 0.24 1.36
CA PHE A 103 6.68 0.33 1.67
C PHE A 103 6.30 -0.37 2.98
N LEU A 104 7.11 -1.32 3.45
CA LEU A 104 6.84 -2.09 4.68
C LEU A 104 6.51 -1.24 5.93
N PRO A 105 7.10 -0.04 6.15
CA PRO A 105 6.73 0.82 7.27
C PRO A 105 5.30 1.37 7.20
N GLU A 106 4.69 1.40 6.02
CA GLU A 106 3.32 1.89 5.80
C GLU A 106 2.27 0.75 5.79
N LEU A 107 2.71 -0.51 5.68
CA LEU A 107 1.83 -1.68 5.62
C LEU A 107 1.58 -2.21 7.04
N ARG A 108 0.32 -2.11 7.50
CA ARG A 108 -0.09 -2.40 8.88
C ARG A 108 -0.35 -3.89 9.09
N PHE A 109 0.65 -4.74 8.85
CA PHE A 109 0.49 -6.21 8.93
C PHE A 109 -0.14 -6.71 10.23
N LEU A 110 0.04 -6.00 11.35
CA LEU A 110 -0.51 -6.38 12.65
C LEU A 110 -2.04 -6.21 12.77
N THR A 111 -2.69 -5.60 11.77
CA THR A 111 -4.17 -5.54 11.69
C THR A 111 -4.76 -6.73 10.93
N LEU A 112 -3.92 -7.58 10.32
CA LEU A 112 -4.37 -8.79 9.64
C LEU A 112 -4.70 -9.90 10.62
N THR A 113 -5.61 -10.78 10.23
CA THR A 113 -5.73 -12.09 10.86
C THR A 113 -4.52 -12.98 10.53
N SER A 114 -4.29 -14.00 11.34
CA SER A 114 -3.21 -14.98 11.05
C SER A 114 -3.44 -15.71 9.72
N VAL A 115 -4.70 -15.93 9.33
CA VAL A 115 -5.04 -16.60 8.07
C VAL A 115 -4.70 -15.70 6.88
N GLU A 116 -5.17 -14.45 6.88
CA GLU A 116 -4.84 -13.47 5.83
C GLU A 116 -3.32 -13.29 5.70
N PHE A 117 -2.59 -13.22 6.82
CA PHE A 117 -1.15 -13.10 6.80
C PHE A 117 -0.45 -14.31 6.17
N VAL A 118 -0.88 -15.52 6.53
CA VAL A 118 -0.30 -16.78 6.02
C VAL A 118 -0.60 -16.97 4.54
N GLU A 119 -1.85 -16.74 4.13
CA GLU A 119 -2.28 -16.92 2.74
C GLU A 119 -1.74 -15.82 1.81
N GLY A 120 -1.49 -14.62 2.33
CA GLY A 120 -0.96 -13.50 1.56
C GLY A 120 0.52 -13.21 1.86
N PRO A 121 0.84 -12.19 2.68
CA PRO A 121 2.20 -11.70 2.90
C PRO A 121 3.29 -12.77 3.13
N LEU A 122 2.98 -13.83 3.88
CA LEU A 122 3.93 -14.91 4.13
C LEU A 122 4.19 -15.75 2.86
N SER A 123 3.14 -16.12 2.12
CA SER A 123 3.23 -16.94 0.91
C SER A 123 3.81 -16.18 -0.28
N TRP A 124 3.68 -14.85 -0.30
CA TRP A 124 4.21 -13.96 -1.32
C TRP A 124 5.72 -13.69 -1.17
N HIS A 125 6.34 -14.18 -0.09
CA HIS A 125 7.77 -14.03 0.19
C HIS A 125 8.28 -12.57 0.18
N ILE A 126 7.40 -11.61 0.51
CA ILE A 126 7.73 -10.17 0.57
C ILE A 126 8.47 -9.77 1.86
N LEU A 127 8.60 -10.70 2.82
CA LEU A 127 9.32 -10.56 4.08
C LEU A 127 10.40 -11.65 4.16
N THR A 128 11.48 -11.39 4.90
CA THR A 128 12.40 -12.48 5.30
C THR A 128 11.74 -13.41 6.32
N GLU A 129 12.23 -14.64 6.46
CA GLU A 129 11.66 -15.60 7.43
C GLU A 129 11.65 -15.07 8.87
N SER A 130 12.71 -14.34 9.26
CA SER A 130 12.82 -13.78 10.60
C SER A 130 11.80 -12.66 10.86
N GLU A 131 11.57 -11.80 9.86
CA GLU A 131 10.57 -10.74 9.88
C GLU A 131 9.16 -11.34 9.88
N ALA A 132 8.88 -12.29 8.99
CA ALA A 132 7.58 -12.93 8.88
C ALA A 132 7.21 -13.67 10.17
N LEU A 133 8.16 -14.38 10.78
CA LEU A 133 7.97 -15.00 12.09
C LEU A 133 7.70 -13.96 13.19
N ALA A 134 8.40 -12.81 13.18
CA ALA A 134 8.16 -11.75 14.15
C ALA A 134 6.78 -11.11 14.00
N VAL A 135 6.32 -10.88 12.77
CA VAL A 135 4.99 -10.35 12.48
C VAL A 135 3.90 -11.36 12.89
N LEU A 136 3.97 -12.61 12.43
CA LEU A 136 3.00 -13.64 12.77
C LEU A 136 2.91 -13.88 14.28
N SER A 137 4.05 -13.88 14.99
CA SER A 137 4.07 -14.01 16.45
C SER A 137 3.31 -12.87 17.12
N ASN A 138 3.43 -11.63 16.62
CA ASN A 138 2.73 -10.47 17.16
C ASN A 138 1.26 -10.40 16.75
N ILE A 139 0.87 -10.95 15.60
CA ILE A 139 -0.54 -11.14 15.21
C ILE A 139 -1.21 -12.13 16.19
N VAL A 140 -0.58 -13.26 16.47
CA VAL A 140 -1.14 -14.31 17.36
C VAL A 140 -1.09 -13.89 18.83
N LYS A 141 0.02 -13.27 19.25
CA LYS A 141 0.23 -12.81 20.63
C LYS A 141 0.99 -11.47 20.61
N PRO A 142 0.29 -10.34 20.72
CA PRO A 142 0.91 -9.01 20.72
C PRO A 142 2.03 -8.87 21.75
N GLY A 143 3.17 -8.31 21.33
CA GLY A 143 4.34 -8.09 22.17
C GLY A 143 5.21 -9.32 22.43
N SER A 144 4.89 -10.48 21.83
CA SER A 144 5.64 -11.74 22.06
C SER A 144 7.05 -11.75 21.49
N LYS A 145 7.32 -10.94 20.45
CA LYS A 145 8.63 -10.84 19.81
C LYS A 145 8.93 -9.41 19.43
N LYS A 146 10.19 -8.98 19.52
CA LYS A 146 10.60 -7.65 19.07
C LYS A 146 10.29 -7.51 17.57
N LEU A 147 9.53 -6.48 17.21
CA LEU A 147 9.21 -6.18 15.82
C LEU A 147 10.45 -5.56 15.12
N PRO A 148 10.76 -5.95 13.88
CA PRO A 148 11.82 -5.30 13.09
C PRO A 148 11.51 -3.82 12.84
N GLU A 149 12.55 -2.98 12.79
CA GLU A 149 12.41 -1.51 12.72
C GLU A 149 11.77 -1.01 11.41
N ASN A 150 11.87 -1.80 10.34
CA ASN A 150 11.30 -1.51 9.03
C ASN A 150 9.84 -1.97 8.86
N ILE A 151 9.20 -2.49 9.91
CA ILE A 151 7.82 -2.97 9.88
C ILE A 151 6.92 -2.01 10.63
N CYS A 152 5.77 -1.69 10.05
CA CYS A 152 4.77 -0.87 10.71
C CYS A 152 4.33 -1.47 12.06
N ALA A 153 4.43 -0.68 13.13
CA ALA A 153 3.98 -1.08 14.47
C ALA A 153 2.49 -0.78 14.74
N SER A 154 1.77 -0.22 13.75
CA SER A 154 0.35 0.12 13.93
C SER A 154 -0.49 -1.15 14.05
N VAL A 155 -1.33 -1.18 15.09
CA VAL A 155 -2.39 -2.17 15.31
C VAL A 155 -3.77 -1.58 15.01
N VAL A 156 -3.82 -0.37 14.45
CA VAL A 156 -5.07 0.36 14.17
C VAL A 156 -5.40 0.24 12.69
N GLU A 157 -6.61 -0.24 12.40
CA GLU A 157 -7.14 -0.36 11.05
C GLU A 157 -7.26 0.98 10.32
N ARG A 158 -7.30 0.93 8.98
CA ARG A 158 -7.58 2.08 8.10
C ARG A 158 -9.08 2.28 7.97
N THR A 159 -9.74 2.62 9.07
CA THR A 159 -11.18 2.89 9.10
C THR A 159 -11.46 4.39 9.12
N ALA A 160 -12.60 4.77 8.55
CA ALA A 160 -13.11 6.13 8.68
C ALA A 160 -13.41 6.38 10.16
N SER A 161 -12.77 7.38 10.75
CA SER A 161 -13.13 7.83 12.09
C SER A 161 -14.62 8.18 12.07
N ALA A 162 -15.41 7.56 12.95
CA ALA A 162 -16.82 7.93 13.11
C ALA A 162 -16.87 9.45 13.33
N ARG A 163 -17.48 10.17 12.38
CA ARG A 163 -17.65 11.62 12.47
C ARG A 163 -18.42 11.89 13.75
N THR A 164 -17.73 12.38 14.78
CA THR A 164 -18.36 12.96 15.96
C THR A 164 -18.91 14.31 15.51
N TRP A 165 -20.20 14.31 15.18
CA TRP A 165 -20.99 15.52 14.99
C TRP A 165 -21.44 16.05 16.35
#